data_AF-A0A3B0Z6W3-F1
#
_entry.id   AF-A0A3B0Z6W3-F1
#
_cell.length_a   1.000
_cell.length_b   1.000
_cell.length_c   1.000
_cell.angle_alpha   90.00
_cell.angle_beta   90.00
_cell.angle_gamma   90.00
#
_symmetry.space_group_name_H-M   'P 1'
#
loop_
_entity.id
_entity.type
_entity.pdbx_description
1 polymer ?
#
loop_
_entity_poly.entity_id
_entity_poly.type
_entity_poly.pdbx_seq_one_letter_code
_entity_poly.pdbx_strand_id
1 'polypeptide(L)'
;MGWSMNHKINVKSLEWWYWFSTLIAMIVGLSGYSAGFYVVIAISTVQFLYFMSVKGFSAFPTQVRLVYGIFIAVAYFDPTYILYYLLLVGTVMVTIFDSCFIARVLVLMPWNKEIKLSQK
;
A
#
# COMPACT_ATOMS: atom_id res chain seq x y z
N MET A 1 24.00 11.40 7.58
CA MET A 1 22.67 10.89 7.17
C MET A 1 22.76 9.37 7.08
N GLY A 2 22.80 8.69 8.24
CA GLY A 2 23.00 7.24 8.30
C GLY A 2 21.66 6.53 8.20
N TRP A 3 21.42 5.85 7.06
CA TRP A 3 20.26 4.98 6.90
C TRP A 3 20.58 3.62 7.56
N SER A 4 20.19 3.46 8.82
CA SER A 4 20.14 2.13 9.45
C SER A 4 18.90 1.40 8.93
N MET A 5 19.05 0.65 7.83
CA MET A 5 18.00 -0.22 7.31
C MET A 5 17.98 -1.51 8.13
N ASN A 6 17.23 -1.51 9.23
CA ASN A 6 16.93 -2.72 10.00
C ASN A 6 15.90 -3.55 9.20
N HIS A 7 16.37 -4.52 8.41
CA HIS A 7 15.52 -5.37 7.58
C HIS A 7 14.75 -6.35 8.49
N LYS A 8 13.48 -6.06 8.80
CA LYS A 8 12.63 -6.91 9.63
C LYS A 8 11.38 -7.35 8.87
N ILE A 9 11.54 -8.30 7.95
CA ILE A 9 10.38 -8.96 7.31
C ILE A 9 9.59 -9.68 8.40
N ASN A 10 8.42 -9.14 8.76
CA ASN A 10 7.56 -9.75 9.76
C ASN A 10 6.49 -10.61 9.10
N VAL A 11 6.86 -11.83 8.71
CA VAL A 11 5.99 -12.83 8.09
C VAL A 11 4.82 -13.29 8.97
N LYS A 12 4.85 -12.97 10.27
CA LYS A 12 3.72 -13.23 11.19
C LYS A 12 2.68 -12.12 11.18
N SER A 13 3.00 -10.95 10.63
CA SER A 13 2.07 -9.83 10.61
C SER A 13 1.02 -10.01 9.52
N LEU A 14 -0.24 -9.80 9.90
CA LEU A 14 -1.37 -9.84 8.95
C LEU A 14 -1.21 -8.78 7.86
N GLU A 15 -0.60 -7.63 8.18
CA GLU A 15 -0.32 -6.57 7.22
C GLU A 15 0.64 -7.00 6.11
N TRP A 16 1.68 -7.77 6.44
CA TRP A 16 2.62 -8.27 5.43
C TRP A 16 1.91 -9.20 4.44
N TRP A 17 1.06 -10.11 4.93
CA TRP A 17 0.29 -11.02 4.07
C TRP A 17 -0.69 -10.28 3.15
N TYR A 18 -1.27 -9.20 3.63
CA TYR A 18 -2.11 -8.32 2.82
C TYR A 18 -1.33 -7.69 1.66
N TRP A 19 -0.15 -7.13 1.94
CA TRP A 19 0.71 -6.54 0.90
C TRP A 19 1.27 -7.59 -0.06
N PHE A 20 1.70 -8.74 0.44
CA PHE A 20 2.19 -9.84 -0.38
C PHE A 20 1.12 -10.40 -1.31
N SER A 21 -0.11 -10.62 -0.81
CA SER A 21 -1.24 -11.04 -1.64
C SER A 21 -1.58 -9.99 -2.71
N THR A 22 -1.51 -8.71 -2.35
CA THR A 22 -1.70 -7.59 -3.29
C THR A 22 -0.63 -7.61 -4.38
N LEU A 23 0.64 -7.85 -4.01
CA LEU A 23 1.75 -7.94 -4.96
C LEU A 23 1.53 -9.05 -5.99
N ILE A 24 1.16 -10.25 -5.55
CA ILE A 24 0.87 -11.37 -6.45
C ILE A 24 -0.28 -11.00 -7.40
N ALA A 25 -1.36 -10.44 -6.87
CA ALA A 25 -2.50 -10.03 -7.69
C ALA A 25 -2.13 -8.96 -8.73
N MET A 26 -1.23 -8.04 -8.39
CA MET A 26 -0.73 -7.03 -9.33
C MET A 26 0.11 -7.64 -10.45
N ILE A 27 0.98 -8.59 -10.13
CA ILE A 27 1.78 -9.31 -11.13
C ILE A 27 0.87 -10.08 -12.09
N VAL A 28 -0.14 -10.76 -11.56
CA VAL A 28 -1.15 -11.47 -12.39
C VAL A 28 -1.91 -10.50 -13.30
N GLY A 29 -2.26 -9.32 -12.79
CA GLY A 29 -2.89 -8.25 -13.58
C GLY A 29 -2.04 -7.82 -14.78
N LEU A 30 -0.73 -7.66 -14.57
CA LEU A 30 0.21 -7.29 -15.64
C LEU A 30 0.51 -8.41 -16.63
N SER A 31 0.32 -9.67 -16.26
CA SER A 31 0.46 -10.82 -17.16
C SER A 31 -0.68 -10.94 -18.20
N GLY A 32 -1.55 -9.93 -18.32
CA GLY A 32 -2.63 -9.87 -19.31
C GLY A 32 -3.98 -10.35 -18.79
N TYR A 33 -4.08 -10.77 -17.53
CA TYR A 33 -5.35 -11.13 -16.90
C TYR A 33 -5.99 -9.91 -16.26
N SER A 34 -6.95 -9.28 -16.96
CA SER A 34 -7.70 -8.13 -16.42
C SER A 34 -8.37 -8.42 -15.07
N ALA A 35 -8.65 -9.69 -14.78
CA ALA A 35 -9.12 -10.17 -13.46
C ALA A 35 -8.20 -9.73 -12.31
N GLY A 36 -6.89 -9.68 -12.51
CA GLY A 36 -5.92 -9.29 -11.48
C GLY A 36 -6.15 -7.87 -10.96
N PHE A 37 -6.55 -6.92 -11.82
CA PHE A 37 -6.87 -5.55 -11.41
C PHE A 37 -8.06 -5.51 -10.45
N TYR A 38 -9.14 -6.25 -10.77
CA TYR A 38 -10.31 -6.35 -9.90
C TYR A 38 -9.98 -6.99 -8.56
N VAL A 39 -9.11 -8.01 -8.56
CA VAL A 39 -8.64 -8.65 -7.32
C VAL A 39 -7.86 -7.66 -6.46
N VAL A 40 -6.97 -6.85 -7.05
CA VAL A 40 -6.22 -5.82 -6.31
C VAL A 40 -7.14 -4.77 -5.70
N ILE A 41 -8.15 -4.31 -6.44
CA ILE A 41 -9.17 -3.37 -5.93
C ILE A 41 -9.96 -4.01 -4.78
N ALA A 42 -10.41 -5.26 -4.94
CA ALA A 42 -11.16 -5.98 -3.90
C ALA A 42 -10.32 -6.14 -2.62
N ILE A 43 -9.08 -6.60 -2.74
CA ILE A 43 -8.15 -6.74 -1.61
C ILE A 43 -7.92 -5.39 -0.93
N SER A 44 -7.64 -4.33 -1.69
CA SER A 44 -7.41 -2.99 -1.14
C SER A 44 -8.64 -2.45 -0.41
N THR A 45 -9.84 -2.72 -0.92
CA THR A 45 -11.10 -2.31 -0.31
C THR A 45 -11.35 -3.04 1.00
N VAL A 46 -11.17 -4.37 1.03
CA VAL A 46 -11.30 -5.18 2.25
C VAL A 46 -10.29 -4.74 3.30
N GLN A 47 -9.04 -4.49 2.92
CA GLN A 47 -8.03 -3.98 3.83
C GLN A 47 -8.43 -2.63 4.43
N PHE A 48 -8.90 -1.70 3.61
CA PHE A 48 -9.33 -0.39 4.08
C PHE A 48 -10.48 -0.50 5.08
N LEU A 49 -11.53 -1.27 4.77
CA LEU A 49 -12.68 -1.48 5.66
C LEU A 49 -12.28 -2.17 6.96
N TYR A 50 -11.44 -3.21 6.90
CA TYR A 50 -10.95 -3.90 8.08
C TYR A 50 -10.17 -2.96 9.00
N PHE A 51 -9.20 -2.21 8.46
CA PHE A 51 -8.41 -1.26 9.25
C PHE A 51 -9.22 -0.08 9.77
N MET A 52 -10.22 0.37 9.00
CA MET A 52 -11.16 1.38 9.47
C MET A 52 -11.96 0.88 10.67
N SER A 53 -12.48 -0.34 10.63
CA SER A 53 -13.25 -0.92 11.74
C SER A 53 -12.40 -1.17 12.99
N VAL A 54 -11.13 -1.53 12.81
CA VAL A 54 -10.23 -1.88 13.93
C VAL A 54 -9.53 -0.66 14.54
N LYS A 55 -9.09 0.31 13.72
CA LYS A 55 -8.27 1.45 14.15
C LYS A 55 -8.93 2.82 13.97
N GLY A 56 -10.05 2.88 13.25
CA GLY A 56 -10.73 4.12 12.89
C GLY A 56 -10.25 4.72 11.57
N PHE A 57 -11.05 5.65 11.04
CA PHE A 57 -10.80 6.32 9.76
C PHE A 57 -9.56 7.23 9.81
N SER A 58 -9.37 7.96 10.91
CA SER A 58 -8.25 8.90 11.10
C SER A 58 -6.91 8.21 11.41
N ALA A 59 -6.89 6.88 11.58
CA ALA A 59 -5.66 6.16 11.84
C ALA A 59 -4.74 6.18 10.61
N PHE A 60 -3.46 6.46 10.83
CA PHE A 60 -2.44 6.52 9.78
C PHE A 60 -2.44 5.30 8.84
N PRO A 61 -2.51 4.04 9.32
CA PRO A 61 -2.53 2.87 8.43
C PRO A 61 -3.80 2.77 7.58
N THR A 62 -4.92 3.33 8.04
CA THR A 62 -6.19 3.39 7.30
C THR A 62 -6.09 4.44 6.18
N GLN A 63 -5.53 5.62 6.48
CA GLN A 63 -5.32 6.68 5.51
C GLN A 63 -4.38 6.24 4.35
N VAL A 64 -3.28 5.56 4.66
CA VAL A 64 -2.35 5.05 3.62
C VAL A 64 -3.06 4.09 2.67
N ARG A 65 -3.91 3.20 3.20
CA ARG A 65 -4.65 2.21 2.41
C ARG A 65 -5.75 2.84 1.57
N LEU A 66 -6.41 3.86 2.10
CA LEU A 66 -7.39 4.65 1.34
C LEU A 66 -6.73 5.29 0.12
N VAL A 67 -5.62 5.99 0.35
CA VAL A 67 -4.87 6.65 -0.73
C VAL A 67 -4.40 5.62 -1.76
N TYR A 68 -3.80 4.51 -1.31
CA TYR A 68 -3.40 3.42 -2.20
C TYR A 68 -4.57 2.88 -3.05
N GLY A 69 -5.73 2.63 -2.43
CA GLY A 69 -6.93 2.17 -3.13
C GLY A 69 -7.44 3.16 -4.18
N ILE A 70 -7.41 4.46 -3.87
CA ILE A 70 -7.74 5.52 -4.83
C ILE A 70 -6.77 5.51 -6.01
N PHE A 71 -5.47 5.43 -5.75
CA PHE A 71 -4.45 5.38 -6.80
C PHE A 71 -4.60 4.14 -7.70
N ILE A 72 -4.94 2.98 -7.15
CA ILE A 72 -5.24 1.78 -7.94
C ILE A 72 -6.49 2.00 -8.80
N ALA A 73 -7.55 2.59 -8.25
CA ALA A 73 -8.77 2.89 -9.00
C ALA A 73 -8.49 3.86 -10.16
N VAL A 74 -7.67 4.89 -9.93
CA VAL A 74 -7.23 5.81 -10.99
C VAL A 74 -6.36 5.08 -12.02
N ALA A 75 -5.44 4.23 -11.58
CA ALA A 75 -4.57 3.45 -12.46
C ALA A 75 -5.33 2.47 -13.36
N TYR A 76 -6.53 2.05 -12.95
CA TYR A 76 -7.39 1.22 -13.78
C TYR A 76 -7.94 1.98 -15.01
N PHE A 77 -8.18 3.29 -14.90
CA PHE A 77 -8.63 4.12 -16.01
C PHE A 77 -7.47 4.66 -16.86
N ASP A 78 -6.22 4.47 -16.44
CA ASP A 78 -5.03 4.92 -17.15
C ASP A 78 -4.68 3.93 -18.28
N PRO A 79 -4.80 4.31 -19.57
CA PRO A 79 -4.48 3.43 -20.68
C PRO A 79 -2.97 3.16 -20.83
N THR A 80 -2.11 3.94 -20.16
CA THR A 80 -0.65 3.82 -20.28
C THR A 80 -0.05 2.83 -19.29
N TYR A 81 -0.81 2.38 -18.28
CA TYR A 81 -0.37 1.53 -17.17
C TYR A 81 0.81 2.09 -16.35
N ILE A 82 1.27 3.32 -16.61
CA ILE A 82 2.43 3.92 -15.93
C ILE A 82 2.16 4.01 -14.43
N LEU A 83 0.95 4.45 -14.06
CA LEU A 83 0.58 4.56 -12.67
C LEU A 83 0.52 3.20 -11.98
N TYR A 84 0.09 2.16 -12.72
CA TYR A 84 0.03 0.80 -12.19
C TYR A 84 1.41 0.21 -11.95
N TYR A 85 2.36 0.41 -12.86
CA TYR A 85 3.76 0.02 -12.65
C TYR A 85 4.41 0.75 -11.49
N LEU A 86 4.13 2.06 -11.33
CA LEU A 86 4.61 2.82 -10.18
C LEU A 86 4.05 2.28 -8.86
N LEU A 87 2.76 1.94 -8.83
CA LEU A 87 2.15 1.28 -7.68
C LEU A 87 2.73 -0.10 -7.41
N LEU A 88 3.05 -0.89 -8.44
CA LEU A 88 3.69 -2.18 -8.28
C LEU A 88 5.05 -2.03 -7.59
N VAL A 89 5.88 -1.09 -8.05
CA VAL A 89 7.18 -0.80 -7.44
C VAL A 89 7.00 -0.36 -5.98
N GLY A 90 6.00 0.48 -5.69
CA GLY A 90 5.65 0.86 -4.33
C GLY A 90 5.22 -0.33 -3.46
N THR A 91 4.46 -1.27 -4.03
CA THR A 91 4.00 -2.49 -3.35
C THR A 91 5.15 -3.48 -3.10
N VAL A 92 6.12 -3.57 -4.01
CA VAL A 92 7.37 -4.31 -3.77
C VAL A 92 8.15 -3.67 -2.62
N MET A 93 8.29 -2.33 -2.61
CA MET A 93 9.00 -1.62 -1.56
C MET A 93 8.36 -1.82 -0.19
N VAL A 94 7.04 -1.76 -0.06
CA VAL A 94 6.36 -1.96 1.23
C VAL A 94 6.43 -3.42 1.68
N THR A 95 6.36 -4.38 0.75
CA THR A 95 6.39 -5.81 1.10
C THR A 95 7.77 -6.27 1.56
N ILE A 96 8.85 -5.72 0.99
CA ILE A 96 10.23 -6.13 1.28
C ILE A 96 10.88 -5.25 2.35
N PHE A 97 10.67 -3.92 2.27
CA PHE A 97 11.39 -2.95 3.09
C PHE A 97 10.52 -2.24 4.14
N ASP A 98 9.23 -2.58 4.22
CA ASP A 98 8.24 -1.87 5.05
C ASP A 98 8.22 -0.33 4.80
N SER A 99 8.75 0.11 3.65
CA SER A 99 8.83 1.52 3.28
C SER A 99 7.80 1.82 2.21
N CYS A 100 6.84 2.69 2.53
CA CYS A 100 5.81 3.13 1.60
C CYS A 100 6.03 4.60 1.22
N PHE A 101 6.07 4.91 -0.07
CA PHE A 101 6.16 6.30 -0.54
C PHE A 101 4.96 7.14 -0.09
N ILE A 102 3.75 6.55 -0.14
CA ILE A 102 2.51 7.19 0.32
C ILE A 102 2.66 7.58 1.80
N ALA A 103 3.20 6.70 2.66
CA ALA A 103 3.42 7.01 4.06
C ALA A 103 4.36 8.21 4.27
N ARG A 104 5.39 8.37 3.43
CA ARG A 104 6.31 9.52 3.49
C ARG A 104 5.62 10.84 3.13
N VAL A 105 4.78 10.83 2.09
CA VAL A 105 3.99 12.00 1.70
C VAL A 105 2.95 12.33 2.77
N LEU A 106 2.29 11.31 3.30
CA LEU A 106 1.20 11.46 4.25
C LEU A 106 1.66 12.05 5.61
N VAL A 107 2.90 11.74 6.03
CA VAL A 107 3.52 12.31 7.24
C VAL A 107 3.77 13.82 7.11
N LEU A 108 3.93 14.35 5.89
CA LEU A 108 4.14 15.79 5.67
C LEU A 108 2.84 16.60 5.81
N MET A 109 1.68 15.95 5.85
CA MET A 109 0.40 16.66 5.91
C MET A 109 0.18 17.29 7.29
N PRO A 110 -0.45 18.49 7.36
CA PRO A 110 -0.45 19.30 8.57
C PRO A 110 -1.19 18.69 9.76
N TRP A 111 -2.05 17.69 9.53
CA TRP A 111 -2.76 16.94 10.57
C TRP A 111 -2.00 15.69 11.08
N ASN A 112 -0.84 15.34 10.50
CA ASN A 112 -0.04 14.17 10.88
C ASN A 112 1.34 14.52 11.49
N LYS A 113 1.53 15.78 11.93
CA LYS A 113 2.83 16.31 12.40
C LYS A 113 3.44 15.55 13.59
N GLU A 114 2.61 14.88 14.40
CA GLU A 114 3.04 14.11 15.58
C GLU A 114 3.58 12.72 15.23
N ILE A 115 3.39 12.24 13.99
CA ILE A 115 3.69 10.86 13.59
C ILE A 115 5.12 10.75 13.04
N LYS A 116 5.98 10.00 13.73
CA LYS A 116 7.34 9.70 13.26
C LYS A 116 7.32 8.51 12.28
N LEU A 117 7.94 8.67 11.12
CA LEU A 117 8.13 7.62 10.08
C LEU A 117 8.76 6.32 10.59
N SER A 118 9.47 6.39 11.73
CA SER A 118 10.12 5.23 12.36
C SER A 118 9.20 4.42 13.29
N GLN A 119 7.95 4.81 13.50
CA GLN A 119 7.02 4.14 14.40
C GLN A 119 5.95 3.41 13.57
N LYS A 120 6.33 2.24 13.05
CA LYS A 120 5.38 1.19 12.71
C LYS A 120 5.86 -0.09 13.37
#